data_AF-A0AAU1X4Q3-F1
#
_entry.id   AF-A0AAU1X4Q3-F1
#
_cell.length_a   1.000
_cell.length_b   1.000
_cell.length_c   1.000
_cell.angle_alpha   90.00
_cell.angle_beta   90.00
_cell.angle_gamma   90.00
#
_symmetry.space_group_name_H-M   'P 1'
#
loop_
_entity.id
_entity.type
_entity.pdbx_description
1 polymer ?
#
loop_
_entity_poly.entity_id
_entity_poly.type
_entity_poly.pdbx_seq_one_letter_code
_entity_poly.pdbx_strand_id
1 'polypeptide(L)'
;MISTQQTAGEIAALDLMLARLTHDTEALASAMAESTVCPTTAAYARQQLCGLLHDAVLARPDISLHRPAVLGPAGRAWLQHVTMHGPAADTVMALADDGADPRHHLDDAQWIDVYAISAVARLIDLYGPAKAAERLTQIRDTA
;
A
#
# COMPACT_ATOMS: atom_id res chain seq x y z
N MET A 1 -22.59 2.25 12.44
CA MET A 1 -22.08 1.13 13.25
C MET A 1 -21.04 0.45 12.39
N ILE A 2 -19.76 0.54 12.76
CA ILE A 2 -18.66 -0.08 12.00
C ILE A 2 -18.69 -1.58 12.29
N SER A 3 -18.57 -2.42 11.27
CA SER A 3 -18.52 -3.88 11.48
C SER A 3 -17.14 -4.29 11.98
N THR A 4 -17.05 -5.31 12.84
CA THR A 4 -15.76 -5.80 13.37
C THR A 4 -14.79 -6.20 12.24
N GLN A 5 -15.31 -6.76 11.14
CA GLN A 5 -14.51 -7.12 9.96
C GLN A 5 -13.97 -5.91 9.21
N GLN A 6 -14.71 -4.79 9.22
CA GLN A 6 -14.25 -3.54 8.63
C GLN A 6 -13.04 -3.00 9.41
N THR A 7 -13.18 -2.80 10.72
CA THR A 7 -12.08 -2.34 11.57
C THR A 7 -10.87 -3.28 11.49
N ALA A 8 -11.10 -4.59 11.51
CA ALA A 8 -10.01 -5.57 11.36
C ALA A 8 -9.28 -5.42 10.02
N GLY A 9 -10.02 -5.20 8.91
CA GLY A 9 -9.40 -5.02 7.59
C GLY A 9 -8.62 -3.71 7.49
N GLU A 10 -9.18 -2.62 8.02
CA GLU A 10 -8.52 -1.30 8.04
C GLU A 10 -7.23 -1.33 8.88
N ILE A 11 -7.26 -1.95 10.06
CA ILE A 11 -6.07 -2.12 10.92
C ILE A 11 -5.04 -3.03 10.25
N ALA A 12 -5.44 -4.20 9.73
CA ALA A 12 -4.51 -5.12 9.07
C ALA A 12 -3.82 -4.50 7.85
N ALA A 13 -4.52 -3.63 7.11
CA ALA A 13 -3.93 -2.86 6.02
C ALA A 13 -2.83 -1.89 6.50
N LEU A 14 -3.07 -1.17 7.60
CA LEU A 14 -2.06 -0.27 8.19
C LEU A 14 -0.86 -1.04 8.74
N ASP A 15 -1.11 -2.18 9.38
CA ASP A 15 -0.08 -3.08 9.90
C ASP A 15 0.79 -3.64 8.78
N LEU A 16 0.17 -3.99 7.65
CA LEU A 16 0.86 -4.46 6.46
C LEU A 16 1.79 -3.37 5.89
N MET A 17 1.31 -2.13 5.79
CA MET A 17 2.13 -1.00 5.33
C MET A 17 3.30 -0.70 6.29
N LEU A 18 3.06 -0.76 7.61
CA LEU A 18 4.10 -0.58 8.62
C LEU A 18 5.16 -1.69 8.51
N ALA A 19 4.75 -2.95 8.42
CA ALA A 19 5.66 -4.08 8.25
C ALA A 19 6.50 -3.97 6.96
N ARG A 20 5.90 -3.49 5.86
CA ARG A 20 6.62 -3.20 4.61
C ARG A 20 7.67 -2.11 4.78
N LEU A 21 7.37 -1.05 5.54
CA LEU A 21 8.31 0.05 5.82
C LEU A 21 9.46 -0.36 6.72
N THR A 22 9.20 -1.19 7.74
CA THR A 22 10.21 -1.63 8.70
C THR A 22 10.98 -2.86 8.24
N HIS A 23 10.59 -3.46 7.11
CA HIS A 23 11.12 -4.73 6.60
C HIS A 23 10.99 -5.88 7.61
N ASP A 24 9.97 -5.84 8.46
CA ASP A 24 9.68 -6.90 9.43
C ASP A 24 8.91 -8.03 8.74
N THR A 25 9.60 -9.13 8.47
CA THR A 25 9.04 -10.27 7.73
C THR A 25 7.98 -11.03 8.52
N GLU A 26 8.08 -11.07 9.86
CA GLU A 26 7.10 -11.78 10.70
C GLU A 26 5.81 -10.96 10.79
N ALA A 27 5.94 -9.66 11.06
CA ALA A 27 4.80 -8.75 11.05
C ALA A 27 4.12 -8.70 9.68
N LEU A 28 4.90 -8.76 8.59
CA LEU A 28 4.37 -8.79 7.23
C LEU A 28 3.50 -10.02 6.98
N ALA A 29 3.97 -11.20 7.39
CA ALA A 29 3.23 -12.44 7.24
C ALA A 29 1.94 -12.43 8.08
N SER A 30 2.00 -11.94 9.33
CA SER A 30 0.82 -11.81 10.20
C SER A 30 -0.21 -10.86 9.60
N ALA A 31 0.20 -9.65 9.23
CA ALA A 31 -0.70 -8.63 8.69
C ALA A 31 -1.35 -9.07 7.37
N MET A 32 -0.62 -9.80 6.51
CA MET A 32 -1.19 -10.37 5.28
C MET A 32 -2.23 -11.46 5.59
N ALA A 33 -1.95 -12.36 6.54
CA ALA A 33 -2.90 -13.38 6.96
C ALA A 33 -4.17 -12.76 7.57
N GLU A 34 -4.02 -11.74 8.40
CA GLU A 34 -5.13 -10.99 9.00
C GLU A 34 -5.95 -10.24 7.95
N SER A 35 -5.28 -9.61 6.98
CA SER A 35 -5.94 -8.88 5.88
C SER A 35 -6.81 -9.79 5.02
N THR A 36 -6.50 -11.09 4.95
CA THR A 36 -7.17 -12.07 4.07
C THR A 36 -8.02 -13.09 4.82
N VAL A 37 -8.22 -12.92 6.13
CA VAL A 37 -8.90 -13.92 6.99
C VAL A 37 -10.31 -14.29 6.51
N CYS A 38 -11.02 -13.34 5.91
CA CYS A 38 -12.30 -13.59 5.24
C CYS A 38 -12.56 -12.57 4.13
N PRO A 39 -13.50 -12.83 3.20
CA PRO A 39 -13.74 -11.94 2.05
C PRO A 39 -14.10 -10.50 2.44
N THR A 40 -14.85 -10.32 3.52
CA THR A 40 -15.23 -8.98 4.00
C THR A 40 -14.01 -8.21 4.52
N THR A 41 -13.14 -8.86 5.30
CA THR A 41 -11.90 -8.26 5.80
C THR A 41 -10.98 -7.89 4.64
N ALA A 42 -10.82 -8.77 3.66
CA ALA A 42 -10.02 -8.52 2.47
C ALA A 42 -10.54 -7.33 1.66
N ALA A 43 -11.87 -7.22 1.49
CA ALA A 43 -12.49 -6.10 0.81
C ALA A 43 -12.19 -4.76 1.50
N TYR A 44 -12.30 -4.70 2.83
CA TYR A 44 -12.01 -3.49 3.61
C TYR A 44 -10.51 -3.18 3.69
N ALA A 45 -9.64 -4.18 3.82
CA ALA A 45 -8.19 -3.99 3.74
C ALA A 45 -7.80 -3.39 2.38
N ARG A 46 -8.33 -3.96 1.28
CA ARG A 46 -8.09 -3.45 -0.08
C ARG A 46 -8.63 -2.03 -0.25
N GLN A 47 -9.83 -1.74 0.26
CA GLN A 47 -10.41 -0.39 0.22
C GLN A 47 -9.54 0.61 0.97
N GLN A 48 -9.07 0.26 2.17
CA GLN A 48 -8.20 1.11 2.98
C GLN A 48 -6.88 1.42 2.27
N LEU A 49 -6.24 0.39 1.70
CA LEU A 49 -4.98 0.55 0.97
C LEU A 49 -5.15 1.38 -0.31
N CYS A 50 -6.26 1.19 -1.03
CA CYS A 50 -6.58 2.00 -2.20
C CYS A 50 -6.80 3.48 -1.83
N GLY A 51 -7.52 3.73 -0.71
CA GLY A 51 -7.68 5.08 -0.16
C GLY A 51 -6.35 5.73 0.23
N LEU A 52 -5.49 5.01 0.95
CA LEU A 52 -4.17 5.51 1.34
C LEU A 52 -3.25 5.77 0.14
N LEU A 53 -3.29 4.91 -0.89
CA LEU A 53 -2.58 5.15 -2.14
C LEU A 53 -3.09 6.42 -2.83
N HIS A 54 -4.41 6.56 -2.93
CA HIS A 54 -5.05 7.75 -3.52
C HIS A 54 -4.63 9.03 -2.78
N ASP A 55 -4.71 9.04 -1.46
CA ASP A 55 -4.33 10.18 -0.62
C ASP A 55 -2.84 10.50 -0.76
N ALA A 56 -1.97 9.49 -0.82
CA ALA A 56 -0.54 9.69 -1.05
C ALA A 56 -0.24 10.26 -2.44
N VAL A 57 -1.01 9.89 -3.48
CA VAL A 57 -0.88 10.51 -4.80
C VAL A 57 -1.31 11.99 -4.77
N LEU A 58 -2.42 12.30 -4.10
CA LEU A 58 -2.95 13.67 -4.02
C LEU A 58 -2.13 14.59 -3.12
N ALA A 59 -1.42 14.06 -2.13
CA ALA A 59 -0.58 14.83 -1.23
C ALA A 59 0.70 15.39 -1.89
N ARG A 60 0.99 14.98 -3.14
CA ARG A 60 2.14 15.48 -3.89
C ARG A 60 1.97 16.94 -4.31
N PRO A 61 2.92 17.84 -3.99
CA PRO A 61 2.81 19.27 -4.35
C PRO A 61 2.78 19.53 -5.86
N ASP A 62 3.37 18.63 -6.65
CA ASP A 62 3.53 18.75 -8.11
C ASP A 62 2.49 17.95 -8.90
N ILE A 63 1.46 17.41 -8.23
CA ILE A 63 0.42 16.62 -8.89
C ILE A 63 -0.34 17.43 -9.93
N SER A 64 -0.58 16.84 -11.09
CA SER A 64 -1.38 17.42 -12.17
C SER A 64 -2.36 16.38 -12.69
N LEU A 65 -3.63 16.75 -12.82
CA LEU A 65 -4.65 15.87 -13.42
C LEU A 65 -4.45 15.67 -14.93
N HIS A 66 -3.52 16.40 -15.55
CA HIS A 66 -3.21 16.31 -16.96
C HIS A 66 -1.92 15.55 -17.25
N ARG A 67 -1.21 15.09 -16.22
CA ARG A 67 0.04 14.33 -16.37
C ARG A 67 -0.03 13.06 -15.54
N PRO A 68 0.64 11.97 -15.98
CA PRO A 68 0.73 10.79 -15.17
C PRO A 68 1.43 11.09 -13.84
N ALA A 69 0.92 10.54 -12.75
CA ALA A 69 1.47 10.72 -11.41
C ALA A 69 2.68 9.79 -11.21
N VAL A 70 3.76 9.97 -11.97
CA VAL A 70 4.93 9.07 -11.96
C VAL A 70 5.63 9.07 -10.59
N LEU A 71 5.88 7.90 -10.00
CA LEU A 71 6.59 7.75 -8.73
C LEU A 71 7.99 8.39 -8.79
N GLY A 72 8.33 9.18 -7.78
CA GLY A 72 9.61 9.86 -7.68
C GLY A 72 10.77 8.93 -7.31
N PRO A 73 12.00 9.48 -7.28
CA PRO A 73 13.23 8.70 -7.21
C PRO A 73 13.40 7.95 -5.89
N ALA A 74 12.94 8.51 -4.76
CA ALA A 74 13.11 7.86 -3.46
C ALA A 74 12.20 6.63 -3.35
N GLY A 75 10.95 6.76 -3.78
CA GLY A 75 10.04 5.62 -3.88
C GLY A 75 10.53 4.54 -4.84
N ARG A 76 11.07 4.93 -6.00
CA ARG A 76 11.65 3.99 -6.98
C ARG A 76 12.87 3.25 -6.44
N ALA A 77 13.77 3.96 -5.76
CA ALA A 77 14.93 3.34 -5.13
C ALA A 77 14.50 2.30 -4.07
N TRP A 78 13.46 2.62 -3.28
CA TRP A 78 12.92 1.66 -2.32
C TRP A 78 12.35 0.40 -3.01
N LEU A 79 11.58 0.54 -4.09
CA LEU A 79 11.01 -0.60 -4.83
C LEU A 79 12.07 -1.61 -5.31
N GLN A 80 13.30 -1.18 -5.58
CA GLN A 80 14.40 -2.07 -5.99
C GLN A 80 14.80 -3.08 -4.91
N HIS A 81 14.41 -2.84 -3.66
CA HIS A 81 14.72 -3.68 -2.51
C HIS A 81 13.51 -4.46 -1.98
N VAL A 82 12.34 -4.33 -2.63
CA VAL A 82 11.12 -5.03 -2.23
C VAL A 82 10.98 -6.35 -2.98
N THR A 83 10.91 -7.45 -2.26
CA THR A 83 10.57 -8.76 -2.84
C THR A 83 9.10 -8.80 -3.22
N MET A 84 8.84 -9.11 -4.49
CA MET A 84 7.49 -9.16 -5.09
C MET A 84 7.31 -10.43 -5.93
N HIS A 85 6.08 -10.94 -5.98
CA HIS A 85 5.70 -11.99 -6.92
C HIS A 85 5.46 -11.39 -8.32
N GLY A 86 5.84 -12.10 -9.40
CA GLY A 86 5.93 -11.54 -10.76
C GLY A 86 4.73 -10.68 -11.21
N PRO A 87 3.51 -11.24 -11.31
CA PRO A 87 2.31 -10.49 -11.66
C PRO A 87 2.02 -9.26 -10.78
N ALA A 88 2.32 -9.33 -9.48
CA ALA A 88 2.15 -8.19 -8.58
C ALA A 88 3.23 -7.12 -8.82
N ALA A 89 4.47 -7.54 -9.11
CA ALA A 89 5.56 -6.65 -9.45
C ALA A 89 5.24 -5.84 -10.72
N ASP A 90 4.72 -6.51 -11.75
CA ASP A 90 4.33 -5.85 -13.01
C ASP A 90 3.27 -4.77 -12.76
N THR A 91 2.24 -5.08 -11.95
CA THR A 91 1.21 -4.11 -11.58
C THR A 91 1.75 -2.97 -10.72
N VAL A 92 2.62 -3.24 -9.74
CA VAL A 92 3.27 -2.19 -8.93
C VAL A 92 4.10 -1.26 -9.81
N MET A 93 4.87 -1.80 -10.75
CA MET A 93 5.69 -1.01 -11.65
C MET A 93 4.83 -0.15 -12.58
N ALA A 94 3.74 -0.70 -13.10
CA ALA A 94 2.82 0.06 -13.94
C ALA A 94 2.11 1.19 -13.17
N LEU A 95 1.75 0.98 -11.90
CA LEU A 95 1.26 2.03 -10.98
C LEU A 95 2.34 3.05 -10.59
N ALA A 96 3.61 2.64 -10.57
CA ALA A 96 4.74 3.54 -10.32
C ALA A 96 5.06 4.41 -11.55
N ASP A 97 4.75 3.92 -12.75
CA ASP A 97 4.94 4.63 -14.01
C ASP A 97 3.73 5.52 -14.33
N ASP A 98 3.07 5.30 -15.47
CA ASP A 98 1.99 6.16 -15.97
C ASP A 98 0.58 5.69 -15.59
N GLY A 99 0.48 4.64 -14.77
CA GLY A 99 -0.79 4.04 -14.40
C GLY A 99 -1.36 3.12 -15.48
N ALA A 100 -0.52 2.63 -16.40
CA ALA A 100 -0.89 1.48 -17.21
C ALA A 100 -1.39 0.34 -16.30
N ASP A 101 -2.46 -0.34 -16.70
CA ASP A 101 -2.99 -1.49 -15.97
C ASP A 101 -2.59 -2.77 -16.72
N PRO A 102 -1.59 -3.51 -16.24
CA PRO A 102 -1.26 -4.82 -16.80
C PRO A 102 -2.49 -5.70 -16.60
N ARG A 103 -3.00 -6.31 -17.67
CA ARG A 103 -4.21 -7.15 -17.65
C ARG A 103 -3.96 -8.50 -16.96
N HIS A 104 -3.38 -8.50 -15.76
CA HIS A 104 -3.16 -9.67 -14.93
C HIS A 104 -4.41 -9.94 -14.10
N HIS A 105 -4.80 -11.21 -14.04
CA HIS A 105 -5.77 -11.67 -13.05
C HIS A 105 -5.03 -11.85 -11.73
N LEU A 106 -5.23 -10.90 -10.81
CA LEU A 106 -4.70 -10.97 -9.45
C LEU A 106 -5.80 -11.39 -8.47
N ASP A 107 -5.43 -12.23 -7.50
CA ASP A 107 -6.29 -12.55 -6.35
C ASP A 107 -6.29 -11.42 -5.31
N ASP A 108 -7.12 -11.54 -4.26
CA ASP A 108 -7.25 -10.52 -3.23
C ASP A 108 -5.94 -10.25 -2.48
N ALA A 109 -5.17 -11.31 -2.17
CA ALA A 109 -3.89 -11.17 -1.46
C ALA A 109 -2.87 -10.40 -2.31
N GLN A 110 -2.83 -10.70 -3.61
CA GLN A 110 -1.98 -10.01 -4.57
C GLN A 110 -2.40 -8.55 -4.73
N TRP A 111 -3.70 -8.25 -4.82
CA TRP A 111 -4.18 -6.86 -4.87
C TRP A 111 -3.86 -6.07 -3.60
N ILE A 112 -4.06 -6.68 -2.43
CA ILE A 112 -3.68 -6.11 -1.14
C ILE A 112 -2.18 -5.78 -1.15
N ASP A 113 -1.34 -6.70 -1.60
CA ASP A 113 0.11 -6.47 -1.63
C ASP A 113 0.51 -5.35 -2.61
N VAL A 114 -0.08 -5.34 -3.81
CA VAL A 114 0.12 -4.29 -4.83
C VAL A 114 -0.19 -2.91 -4.25
N TYR A 115 -1.35 -2.74 -3.61
CA TYR A 115 -1.73 -1.45 -3.06
C TYR A 115 -0.87 -1.05 -1.86
N ALA A 116 -0.53 -1.99 -0.97
CA ALA A 116 0.33 -1.70 0.17
C ALA A 116 1.73 -1.24 -0.28
N ILE A 117 2.36 -1.96 -1.20
CA ILE A 117 3.69 -1.60 -1.74
C ILE A 117 3.62 -0.25 -2.45
N SER A 118 2.61 -0.04 -3.30
CA SER A 118 2.45 1.20 -4.04
C SER A 118 2.24 2.39 -3.10
N ALA A 119 1.40 2.24 -2.07
CA ALA A 119 1.14 3.30 -1.08
C ALA A 119 2.41 3.62 -0.28
N VAL A 120 3.13 2.60 0.20
CA VAL A 120 4.38 2.78 0.95
C VAL A 120 5.44 3.49 0.11
N ALA A 121 5.64 3.08 -1.15
CA ALA A 121 6.59 3.73 -2.04
C ALA A 121 6.30 5.23 -2.21
N ARG A 122 5.01 5.61 -2.29
CA ARG A 122 4.57 7.01 -2.37
C ARG A 122 4.79 7.77 -1.07
N LEU A 123 4.53 7.15 0.07
CA LEU A 123 4.79 7.76 1.37
C LEU A 123 6.29 8.00 1.62
N ILE A 124 7.14 7.07 1.19
CA ILE A 124 8.60 7.24 1.22
C ILE A 124 9.02 8.42 0.35
N ASP A 125 8.45 8.55 -0.84
CA ASP A 125 8.75 9.66 -1.75
C ASP A 125 8.31 11.02 -1.21
N LEU A 126 7.18 11.05 -0.48
CA LEU A 126 6.64 12.27 0.13
C LEU A 126 7.39 12.70 1.40
N TYR A 127 7.68 11.74 2.28
CA TYR A 127 8.07 12.05 3.67
C TYR A 127 9.41 11.44 4.08
N GLY A 128 9.95 10.52 3.29
CA GLY A 128 11.01 9.62 3.72
C GLY A 128 10.51 8.52 4.67
N PRO A 129 11.30 7.44 4.85
CA PRO A 129 10.84 6.22 5.53
C PRO A 129 10.48 6.45 7.01
N ALA A 130 11.30 7.19 7.76
CA ALA A 130 11.07 7.43 9.18
C ALA A 130 9.79 8.23 9.45
N LYS A 131 9.56 9.30 8.67
CA LYS A 131 8.36 10.13 8.83
C LYS A 131 7.11 9.42 8.29
N ALA A 132 7.24 8.62 7.24
CA ALA A 132 6.16 7.77 6.75
C ALA A 132 5.70 6.78 7.83
N ALA A 133 6.64 6.11 8.50
CA ALA A 133 6.34 5.19 9.61
C ALA A 133 5.64 5.92 10.77
N GLU A 134 6.16 7.07 11.21
CA GLU A 134 5.55 7.88 12.27
C GLU A 134 4.09 8.23 11.96
N ARG A 135 3.81 8.67 10.72
CA ARG A 135 2.44 9.02 10.29
C ARG A 135 1.52 7.82 10.24
N LEU A 136 1.98 6.67 9.76
CA LEU A 136 1.17 5.46 9.72
C LEU A 136 0.88 4.93 11.12
N THR A 137 1.84 4.99 12.04
CA THR A 137 1.59 4.67 13.46
C THR A 137 0.54 5.60 14.06
N GLN A 138 0.63 6.91 13.78
CA GLN A 138 -0.40 7.87 14.25
C GLN A 138 -1.80 7.54 13.71
N ILE A 139 -1.91 7.17 12.44
CA ILE A 139 -3.21 6.77 11.85
C ILE A 139 -3.72 5.50 12.51
N ARG A 140 -2.85 4.48 12.64
CA ARG A 140 -3.15 3.19 13.27
C ARG A 140 -3.64 3.35 14.71
N ASP A 141 -2.98 4.18 15.51
CA ASP A 141 -3.32 4.37 16.92
C ASP A 141 -4.65 5.12 17.12
N THR A 142 -5.19 5.74 16.06
CA THR A 142 -6.47 6.45 16.06
C THR A 142 -7.63 5.70 15.39
N ALA A 143 -7.34 4.54 14.78
CA ALA A 143 -8.31 3.67 14.12
C ALA A 143 -9.00 2.71 15.12
#